data_AF-A0A9C7PP54-F1
#
_entry.id   AF-A0A9C7PP54-F1
#
_cell.length_a   1.000
_cell.length_b   1.000
_cell.length_c   1.000
_cell.angle_alpha   90.00
_cell.angle_beta   90.00
_cell.angle_gamma   90.00
#
_symmetry.space_group_name_H-M   'P 1'
#
loop_
_entity.id
_entity.type
_entity.pdbx_description
1 polymer ?
#
loop_
_entity_poly.entity_id
_entity_poly.type
_entity_poly.pdbx_seq_one_letter_code
_entity_poly.pdbx_strand_id
1 'polypeptide(L)'
;MRICAADIERVIEAARAQAIPNDQRVLHILPQDFILTGRKGTRTNRDERGRLEAKVHIITGALSAAQNIDKCIRAAGWRLMT
;
A
#
# COMPACT_ATOMS: atom_id res chain seq x y z
N MET A 1 6.57 23.69 -1.27
CA MET A 1 6.26 22.34 -0.78
C MET A 1 5.81 21.51 -1.96
N ARG A 2 6.61 20.55 -2.43
CA ARG A 2 6.26 19.73 -3.60
C ARG A 2 6.36 18.26 -3.19
N ILE A 3 5.22 17.57 -3.15
CA ILE A 3 5.18 16.12 -3.00
C ILE A 3 5.71 15.54 -4.32
N CYS A 4 6.69 14.64 -4.25
CA CYS A 4 7.15 13.91 -5.42
C CYS A 4 6.56 12.50 -5.46
N ALA A 5 6.53 11.87 -6.63
CA ALA A 5 6.00 10.52 -6.80
C ALA A 5 6.66 9.49 -5.85
N ALA A 6 7.95 9.67 -5.56
CA ALA A 6 8.69 8.84 -4.63
C ALA A 6 8.19 8.95 -3.18
N ASP A 7 7.69 10.11 -2.76
CA ASP A 7 7.10 10.26 -1.42
C ASP A 7 5.78 9.46 -1.34
N ILE A 8 4.99 9.47 -2.40
CA ILE A 8 3.73 8.72 -2.50
C ILE A 8 4.01 7.21 -2.50
N GLU A 9 4.95 6.74 -3.34
CA GLU A 9 5.35 5.34 -3.40
C GLU A 9 5.83 4.82 -2.03
N ARG A 10 6.67 5.58 -1.33
CA ARG A 10 7.17 5.20 0.00
C ARG A 10 6.04 5.00 1.01
N VAL A 11 5.03 5.86 1.00
CA VAL A 11 3.91 5.76 1.94
C VAL A 11 2.99 4.59 1.58
N ILE A 12 2.79 4.33 0.29
CA ILE A 12 2.03 3.15 -0.18
C ILE A 12 2.76 1.86 0.19
N GLU A 13 4.08 1.78 0.01
CA GLU A 13 4.90 0.63 0.42
C GLU A 13 4.85 0.41 1.93
N ALA A 14 4.92 1.49 2.73
CA ALA A 14 4.77 1.38 4.17
C ALA A 14 3.40 0.81 4.57
N ALA A 15 2.33 1.14 3.83
CA ALA A 15 1.01 0.59 4.07
C ALA A 15 0.89 -0.88 3.64
N ARG A 16 1.60 -1.32 2.59
CA ARG A 16 1.71 -2.75 2.21
C ARG A 16 2.35 -3.60 3.31
N ALA A 17 3.28 -3.03 4.06
CA ALA A 17 4.02 -3.72 5.12
C ALA A 17 3.24 -3.89 6.43
N GLN A 18 1.97 -3.45 6.51
CA GLN A 18 1.15 -3.71 7.69
C GLN A 18 0.88 -5.19 7.88
N ALA A 19 0.71 -5.59 9.14
CA ALA A 19 0.41 -6.95 9.51
C ALA A 19 -0.93 -7.40 8.91
N ILE A 20 -0.86 -8.28 7.91
CA ILE A 20 -2.00 -8.97 7.31
C ILE A 20 -1.98 -10.39 7.84
N PRO A 21 -3.14 -10.97 8.21
CA PRO A 21 -3.21 -12.36 8.63
C PRO A 21 -2.55 -13.29 7.61
N ASN A 22 -1.81 -14.30 8.08
CA ASN A 22 -1.03 -15.21 7.22
C ASN A 22 -1.90 -16.02 6.23
N ASP A 23 -3.19 -16.16 6.52
CA ASP A 23 -4.18 -16.82 5.69
C ASP A 23 -4.86 -15.87 4.68
N GLN A 24 -4.44 -14.60 4.64
CA GLN A 24 -4.94 -13.58 3.72
C GLN A 24 -3.85 -13.10 2.76
N ARG A 25 -4.28 -12.64 1.58
CA ARG A 25 -3.44 -12.00 0.56
C ARG A 25 -4.02 -10.63 0.24
N VAL A 26 -3.16 -9.62 0.07
CA VAL A 26 -3.55 -8.33 -0.52
C VAL A 26 -3.99 -8.56 -1.96
N LEU A 27 -5.24 -8.20 -2.26
CA LEU A 27 -5.79 -8.17 -3.61
C LEU A 27 -5.62 -6.79 -4.22
N HIS A 28 -5.85 -5.73 -3.44
CA HIS A 28 -5.77 -4.37 -3.94
C HIS A 28 -5.47 -3.35 -2.85
N ILE A 29 -4.85 -2.23 -3.22
CA ILE A 29 -4.60 -1.09 -2.33
C ILE A 29 -5.04 0.18 -3.06
N LEU A 30 -5.98 0.89 -2.46
CA LEU A 30 -6.55 2.11 -3.00
C LEU A 30 -6.13 3.28 -2.11
N PRO A 31 -5.29 4.21 -2.58
CA PRO A 31 -5.05 5.47 -1.90
C PRO A 31 -6.35 6.28 -1.88
N GLN A 32 -6.79 6.70 -0.69
CA GLN A 32 -7.98 7.53 -0.52
C GLN A 32 -7.62 8.99 -0.26
N ASP A 33 -6.75 9.24 0.74
CA ASP A 33 -6.32 10.59 1.11
C ASP A 33 -4.81 10.64 1.40
N PHE A 34 -4.23 11.81 1.22
CA PHE A 34 -2.87 12.13 1.63
C PHE A 34 -2.87 13.34 2.57
N ILE A 35 -2.23 13.21 3.72
CA ILE A 35 -2.13 14.25 4.75
C ILE A 35 -0.66 14.64 4.88
N LEU A 36 -0.37 15.93 4.72
CA LEU A 36 0.95 16.47 5.01
C LEU A 36 0.98 17.03 6.43
N THR A 37 1.74 16.40 7.32
CA THR A 37 1.92 16.86 8.69
C THR A 37 3.29 17.53 8.84
N GLY A 38 3.29 18.84 9.09
CA GLY A 38 4.48 19.58 9.55
C GLY A 38 4.53 19.57 11.08
N ARG A 39 5.67 19.19 11.67
CA ARG A 39 5.84 19.15 13.12
C ARG A 39 5.82 20.60 13.66
N LYS A 40 4.79 20.98 14.44
CA LYS A 40 4.79 22.24 15.20
C LYS A 40 5.70 22.08 16.42
N GLY A 41 6.96 22.49 16.30
CA GLY A 41 7.89 22.53 17.43
C GLY A 41 9.19 23.21 17.02
N THR A 42 9.47 24.34 17.64
CA THR A 42 10.58 25.25 17.36
C THR A 42 11.94 24.56 17.26
N ARG A 43 12.71 24.94 16.21
CA ARG A 43 14.12 24.62 15.94
C ARG A 43 14.40 23.12 15.66
N THR A 44 14.71 22.78 14.41
CA THR A 44 16.10 22.69 13.93
C THR A 44 16.15 22.24 12.46
N ASN A 45 16.93 23.00 11.66
CA ASN A 45 17.72 22.61 10.49
C ASN A 45 16.99 21.98 9.29
N ARG A 46 17.06 22.69 8.15
CA ARG A 46 17.15 22.31 6.70
C ARG A 46 16.61 20.96 6.15
N ASP A 47 16.39 19.94 6.95
CA ASP A 47 15.86 18.60 6.63
C ASP A 47 14.35 18.46 6.91
N GLU A 48 13.64 19.56 7.12
CA GLU A 48 12.22 19.57 7.50
C GLU A 48 11.29 19.41 6.28
N ARG A 49 11.41 18.32 5.51
CA ARG A 49 10.33 17.89 4.61
C ARG A 49 9.24 17.29 5.50
N GLY A 50 8.09 17.96 5.60
CA GLY A 50 6.93 17.50 6.38
C GLY A 50 6.59 16.02 6.11
N ARG A 51 6.08 15.32 7.12
CA ARG A 51 5.73 13.89 7.01
C ARG A 51 4.51 13.74 6.12
N LEU A 52 4.59 12.88 5.11
CA LEU A 52 3.43 12.45 4.33
C LEU A 52 2.81 11.23 5.00
N GLU A 53 1.54 11.34 5.36
CA GLU A 53 0.70 10.24 5.81
C GLU A 53 -0.31 9.94 4.69
N ALA A 54 -0.62 8.67 4.44
CA ALA A 54 -1.67 8.30 3.50
C ALA A 54 -2.70 7.44 4.21
N LYS A 55 -3.98 7.74 3.93
CA LYS A 55 -5.07 6.81 4.18
C LYS A 55 -5.21 5.94 2.96
N VAL A 56 -4.99 4.64 3.14
CA VAL A 56 -5.20 3.65 2.10
C VAL A 56 -6.28 2.68 2.55
N HIS A 57 -7.07 2.22 1.59
CA HIS A 57 -7.98 1.11 1.76
C HIS A 57 -7.30 -0.15 1.21
N ILE A 58 -7.08 -1.14 2.06
CA ILE A 58 -6.48 -2.42 1.68
C ILE A 58 -7.60 -3.44 1.53
N ILE A 59 -7.73 -4.01 0.33
CA ILE A 59 -8.65 -5.10 0.03
C ILE A 59 -7.86 -6.40 0.14
N THR A 60 -8.24 -7.25 1.08
CA THR A 60 -7.66 -8.59 1.26
C THR A 60 -8.67 -9.68 0.91
N GLY A 61 -8.16 -10.87 0.63
CA GLY A 61 -8.97 -12.07 0.44
C GLY A 61 -8.24 -13.29 0.97
N ALA A 62 -8.97 -14.39 1.16
CA ALA A 62 -8.39 -15.65 1.60
C ALA A 62 -7.32 -16.14 0.61
N LEU A 63 -6.15 -16.49 1.12
CA LEU A 63 -5.03 -16.99 0.31
C LEU A 63 -5.43 -18.27 -0.44
N SER A 64 -6.19 -19.15 0.23
CA SER A 64 -6.73 -20.38 -0.36
C SER A 64 -7.65 -20.11 -1.55
N ALA A 65 -8.53 -19.12 -1.44
CA ALA A 65 -9.42 -18.72 -2.53
C ALA A 65 -8.63 -18.20 -3.73
N ALA A 66 -7.64 -17.33 -3.50
CA ALA A 66 -6.78 -16.81 -4.56
C ALA A 66 -5.99 -17.93 -5.28
N GLN A 67 -5.46 -18.91 -4.52
CA GLN A 67 -4.77 -20.07 -5.08
C GLN A 67 -5.69 -20.98 -5.89
N ASN A 68 -6.92 -21.21 -5.41
CA ASN A 68 -7.89 -22.03 -6.13
C ASN A 68 -8.30 -21.38 -7.46
N ILE A 69 -8.52 -20.07 -7.47
CA ILE A 69 -8.80 -19.32 -8.70
C ILE A 69 -7.64 -19.42 -9.69
N ASP A 70 -6.40 -19.20 -9.23
CA ASP A 70 -5.21 -19.32 -10.10
C ASP A 70 -5.06 -20.73 -10.70
N LYS A 71 -5.29 -21.78 -9.89
CA LYS A 71 -5.30 -23.17 -10.37
C LYS A 71 -6.35 -23.40 -11.47
N CYS A 72 -7.57 -22.93 -11.27
CA CYS A 72 -8.64 -23.08 -12.27
C CYS A 72 -8.31 -22.37 -13.59
N ILE A 73 -7.76 -21.15 -13.51
CA ILE A 73 -7.37 -20.37 -14.70
C ILE A 73 -6.24 -21.07 -15.47
N ARG A 74 -5.24 -21.60 -14.76
CA ARG A 74 -4.15 -22.39 -15.36
C ARG A 74 -4.65 -23.67 -16.01
N ALA A 75 -5.59 -24.37 -15.37
CA ALA A 75 -6.20 -25.58 -15.93
C ALA A 75 -6.96 -25.30 -17.24
N ALA A 76 -7.50 -24.08 -17.38
CA ALA A 76 -8.14 -23.62 -18.61
C ALA A 76 -7.14 -23.14 -19.69
N GLY A 77 -5.83 -23.21 -19.44
CA GLY A 77 -4.78 -22.81 -20.38
C GLY A 77 -4.43 -21.32 -20.36
N TRP A 78 -4.92 -20.56 -19.37
CA TRP A 78 -4.68 -19.12 -19.26
C TRP A 78 -3.73 -18.80 -18.09
N ARG A 79 -3.22 -17.57 -18.06
CA ARG A 79 -2.40 -17.05 -16.97
C ARG A 79 -3.07 -15.85 -16.34
N LEU A 80 -3.26 -15.92 -15.01
CA LEU A 80 -3.72 -14.78 -14.24
C LEU A 80 -2.60 -13.72 -14.21
N MET A 81 -2.94 -12.49 -14.60
CA MET A 81 -2.07 -11.32 -14.43
C MET A 81 -2.54 -10.59 -13.17
N THR A 82 -1.79 -10.76 -12.07
CA THR A 82 -2.01 -10.07 -10.78
C THR A 82 -0.88 -9.10 -10.49
#